data_AF-B5VNF4-F1
#
_entry.id   AF-B5VNF4-F1
#
_cell.length_a   1.000
_cell.length_b   1.000
_cell.length_c   1.000
_cell.angle_alpha   90.00
_cell.angle_beta   90.00
_cell.angle_gamma   90.00
#
_symmetry.space_group_name_H-M   'P 1'
#
loop_
_entity.id
_entity.type
_entity.pdbx_description
1 polymer ?
#
loop_
_entity_poly.entity_id
_entity_poly.type
_entity_poly.pdbx_seq_one_letter_code
_entity_poly.pdbx_strand_id
1 'polypeptide(L)'
;DLAGLLPKYVDIKRGALFAACVSWACLPWNFYNSSSTFLTVMSSFGVVMTPIISVMICDNFLIRKRQYSITNAFILKGEYYFTKGVNWRAIVAWVCGMTPGLPGIAWEVNNDYFHNTGIVNFFYGDSFFSFLISFFMYWGLCIFFPFKITVKHDDKDYYGAFTDEEARKKGMVPYSEISEEEIRAYTLGEGYTTGHEYRPEGSDDEIPELVKTSSENTNEFEIVHHKNNEKQSSTASEKAA
;
A
#
# COMPACT_ATOMS: atom_id res chain seq x y z
N ASP A 1 0.25 -12.62 -10.53
CA ASP A 1 -0.73 -11.60 -10.96
C ASP A 1 -2.12 -12.14 -11.21
N LEU A 2 -2.33 -13.08 -12.15
CA LEU A 2 -3.68 -13.55 -12.50
C LEU A 2 -4.49 -14.09 -11.29
N ALA A 3 -3.85 -14.85 -10.40
CA ALA A 3 -4.46 -15.32 -9.16
C ALA A 3 -4.76 -14.20 -8.15
N GLY A 4 -4.03 -13.09 -8.20
CA GLY A 4 -4.29 -11.91 -7.35
C GLY A 4 -5.41 -11.02 -7.89
N LEU A 5 -5.54 -10.91 -9.22
CA LEU A 5 -6.59 -10.12 -9.86
C LEU A 5 -7.95 -10.83 -9.86
N LEU A 6 -7.96 -12.15 -10.07
CA LEU A 6 -9.18 -12.96 -10.17
C LEU A 6 -9.12 -14.16 -9.20
N PRO A 7 -9.01 -13.92 -7.89
CA PRO A 7 -8.80 -14.99 -6.89
C PRO A 7 -9.95 -16.01 -6.85
N LYS A 8 -11.17 -15.59 -7.23
CA LYS A 8 -12.34 -16.48 -7.32
C LYS A 8 -12.25 -17.50 -8.47
N TYR A 9 -11.50 -17.19 -9.54
CA TYR A 9 -11.50 -17.96 -10.78
C TYR A 9 -10.18 -18.69 -11.03
N VAL A 10 -9.07 -18.14 -10.55
CA VAL A 10 -7.73 -18.62 -10.88
C VAL A 10 -6.91 -18.87 -9.62
N ASP A 11 -6.62 -20.15 -9.38
CA ASP A 11 -5.62 -20.56 -8.39
C ASP A 11 -4.20 -20.38 -8.92
N ILE A 12 -3.20 -20.32 -8.03
CA ILE A 12 -1.77 -20.21 -8.37
C ILE A 12 -1.35 -21.28 -9.38
N LYS A 13 -1.77 -22.54 -9.19
CA LYS A 13 -1.44 -23.65 -10.08
C LYS A 13 -2.03 -23.47 -11.49
N ARG A 14 -3.29 -23.04 -11.57
CA ARG A 14 -3.98 -22.81 -12.85
C ARG A 14 -3.38 -21.61 -13.58
N GLY A 15 -3.08 -20.53 -12.84
CA GLY A 15 -2.41 -19.36 -13.37
C GLY A 15 -1.00 -19.67 -13.89
N ALA A 16 -0.24 -20.50 -13.19
CA ALA A 16 1.10 -20.92 -13.63
C ALA A 16 1.04 -21.73 -14.94
N LEU A 17 0.10 -22.68 -15.06
CA LEU A 17 -0.08 -23.44 -16.29
C LEU A 17 -0.49 -22.53 -17.46
N PHE A 18 -1.42 -21.60 -17.23
CA PHE A 18 -1.81 -20.61 -18.24
C PHE A 18 -0.63 -19.76 -18.70
N ALA A 19 0.16 -19.23 -17.76
CA ALA A 19 1.35 -18.43 -18.08
C ALA A 19 2.40 -19.24 -18.85
N ALA A 20 2.59 -20.52 -18.52
CA ALA A 20 3.51 -21.41 -19.25
C ALA A 20 3.06 -21.62 -20.71
N CYS A 21 1.77 -21.85 -20.94
CA CYS A 21 1.21 -21.98 -22.29
C CYS A 21 1.37 -20.70 -23.11
N VAL A 22 1.07 -19.53 -22.52
CA VAL A 22 1.24 -18.23 -23.19
C VAL A 22 2.71 -17.96 -23.50
N SER A 23 3.62 -18.23 -22.56
CA SER A 23 5.07 -18.07 -22.75
C SER A 23 5.56 -18.90 -23.94
N TRP A 24 5.14 -20.16 -24.05
CA TRP A 24 5.48 -20.99 -25.21
C TRP A 24 4.89 -20.45 -26.52
N ALA A 25 3.62 -20.00 -26.49
CA ALA A 25 2.93 -19.45 -27.66
C ALA A 25 3.55 -18.15 -28.19
N CYS A 26 4.22 -17.37 -27.33
CA CYS A 26 4.97 -16.19 -27.72
C CYS A 26 6.27 -16.50 -28.50
N LEU A 27 6.66 -17.78 -28.64
CA LEU A 27 7.84 -18.21 -29.39
C LEU A 27 9.10 -17.42 -29.00
N PRO A 28 9.50 -17.41 -27.70
CA PRO A 28 10.53 -16.50 -27.19
C PRO A 28 11.91 -16.69 -27.85
N TRP A 29 12.14 -17.85 -28.47
CA TRP A 29 13.36 -18.12 -29.25
C TRP A 29 13.51 -17.22 -30.48
N ASN A 30 12.41 -16.79 -31.10
CA ASN A 30 12.48 -15.86 -32.24
C ASN A 30 13.00 -14.48 -31.80
N PHE A 31 12.70 -14.08 -30.57
CA PHE A 31 13.18 -12.85 -29.99
C PHE A 31 14.66 -12.93 -29.60
N TYR A 32 15.10 -14.06 -29.02
CA TYR A 32 16.49 -14.24 -28.59
C TYR A 32 17.50 -14.34 -29.75
N ASN A 33 17.08 -14.86 -30.91
CA ASN A 33 17.96 -15.06 -32.06
C ASN A 33 18.46 -13.75 -32.71
N SER A 34 17.89 -12.59 -32.34
CA SER A 34 18.29 -11.27 -32.84
C SER A 34 18.74 -10.37 -31.68
N SER A 35 20.05 -10.19 -31.53
CA SER A 35 20.64 -9.36 -30.47
C SER A 35 20.15 -7.91 -30.51
N SER A 36 19.89 -7.36 -31.71
CA SER A 36 19.40 -6.00 -31.89
C SER A 36 17.96 -5.85 -31.40
N THR A 37 17.07 -6.77 -31.80
CA THR A 37 15.67 -6.78 -31.36
C THR A 37 15.54 -6.95 -29.85
N PHE A 38 16.41 -7.77 -29.26
CA PHE A 38 16.49 -7.93 -27.81
C PHE A 38 16.73 -6.61 -27.08
N LEU A 39 17.75 -5.85 -27.52
CA LEU A 39 18.12 -4.58 -26.92
C LEU A 39 17.03 -3.51 -27.09
N THR A 40 16.39 -3.44 -28.26
CA THR A 40 15.30 -2.48 -28.52
C THR A 40 14.12 -2.71 -27.57
N VAL A 41 13.71 -3.97 -27.35
CA VAL A 41 12.60 -4.29 -26.45
C VAL A 41 12.96 -4.02 -24.98
N MET A 42 14.18 -4.37 -24.55
CA MET A 42 14.64 -4.06 -23.19
C MET A 42 14.66 -2.56 -22.93
N SER A 43 15.13 -1.78 -23.91
CA SER A 43 15.15 -0.31 -23.82
C SER A 43 13.73 0.26 -23.76
N SER A 44 12.82 -0.26 -24.59
CA SER A 44 11.39 0.12 -24.57
C SER A 44 10.71 -0.19 -23.24
N PHE A 45 11.03 -1.33 -22.63
CA PHE A 45 10.54 -1.70 -21.31
C PHE A 45 11.06 -0.72 -20.23
N GLY A 46 12.33 -0.32 -20.32
CA GLY A 46 12.92 0.69 -19.44
C GLY A 46 12.14 2.01 -19.42
N VAL A 47 11.75 2.51 -20.59
CA VAL A 47 10.96 3.75 -20.74
C VAL A 47 9.61 3.68 -20.03
N VAL A 48 8.96 2.51 -20.06
CA VAL A 48 7.63 2.34 -19.45
C VAL A 48 7.71 2.06 -17.96
N MET A 49 8.73 1.32 -17.52
CA MET A 49 8.85 0.83 -16.14
C MET A 49 9.54 1.82 -15.22
N THR A 50 10.52 2.58 -15.71
CA THR A 50 11.23 3.59 -14.91
C THR A 50 10.26 4.59 -14.26
N PRO A 51 9.28 5.18 -14.97
CA PRO A 51 8.33 6.10 -14.36
C PRO A 51 7.44 5.44 -13.31
N ILE A 52 7.10 4.14 -13.46
CA ILE A 52 6.31 3.38 -12.46
C ILE A 52 7.11 3.24 -11.18
N ILE A 53 8.36 2.78 -11.28
CA ILE A 53 9.27 2.61 -10.14
C ILE A 53 9.45 3.95 -9.42
N SER A 54 9.60 5.03 -10.18
CA SER A 54 9.71 6.39 -9.64
C SER A 54 8.50 6.80 -8.79
N VAL A 55 7.27 6.60 -9.30
CA VAL A 55 6.04 6.86 -8.54
C VAL A 55 6.00 6.01 -7.26
N MET A 56 6.34 4.72 -7.35
CA MET A 56 6.36 3.82 -6.19
C MET A 56 7.35 4.26 -5.12
N ILE A 57 8.56 4.69 -5.52
CA ILE A 57 9.57 5.20 -4.59
C ILE A 57 9.10 6.49 -3.93
N CYS A 58 8.53 7.42 -4.71
CA CYS A 58 8.00 8.67 -4.17
C CYS A 58 6.84 8.40 -3.19
N ASP A 59 5.89 7.52 -3.54
CA ASP A 59 4.77 7.17 -2.67
C ASP A 59 5.26 6.55 -1.35
N ASN A 60 6.19 5.61 -1.44
CA ASN A 60 6.73 4.90 -0.28
C ASN A 60 7.55 5.80 0.65
N PHE A 61 8.55 6.51 0.11
CA PHE A 61 9.50 7.22 0.96
C PHE A 61 9.04 8.63 1.36
N LEU A 62 8.42 9.39 0.45
CA LEU A 62 8.03 10.78 0.71
C LEU A 62 6.61 10.92 1.22
N ILE A 63 5.65 10.29 0.54
CA ILE A 63 4.23 10.50 0.84
C ILE A 63 3.81 9.70 2.07
N ARG A 64 4.04 8.39 2.06
CA ARG A 64 3.63 7.47 3.13
C ARG A 64 4.70 7.20 4.17
N LYS A 65 5.95 7.61 3.93
CA LYS A 65 7.08 7.47 4.87
C LYS A 65 7.24 6.02 5.38
N ARG A 66 7.11 5.04 4.48
CA ARG A 66 7.23 3.60 4.76
C ARG A 66 6.18 3.06 5.74
N GLN A 67 5.02 3.74 5.82
CA GLN A 67 3.86 3.34 6.61
C GLN A 67 2.78 2.80 5.67
N TYR A 68 2.48 1.50 5.79
CA TYR A 68 1.44 0.82 5.04
C TYR A 68 0.67 -0.11 5.96
N SER A 69 -0.66 -0.08 5.83
CA SER A 69 -1.55 -1.11 6.36
C SER A 69 -1.69 -2.20 5.29
N ILE A 70 -1.32 -3.44 5.61
CA ILE A 70 -1.44 -4.59 4.70
C ILE A 70 -2.89 -5.04 4.69
N THR A 71 -3.56 -5.00 5.84
CA THR A 71 -4.99 -5.28 6.00
C THR A 71 -5.84 -4.48 5.02
N ASN A 72 -5.62 -3.17 4.92
CA ASN A 72 -6.38 -2.31 4.03
C ASN A 72 -6.17 -2.61 2.54
N ALA A 73 -5.11 -3.33 2.15
CA ALA A 73 -4.85 -3.71 0.76
C ALA A 73 -5.84 -4.77 0.26
N PHE A 74 -6.46 -5.53 1.16
CA PHE A 74 -7.45 -6.55 0.84
C PHE A 74 -8.91 -6.07 1.02
N ILE A 75 -9.11 -4.79 1.38
CA ILE A 75 -10.43 -4.18 1.55
C ILE A 75 -10.85 -3.46 0.27
N LEU A 76 -12.01 -3.83 -0.29
CA LEU A 76 -12.51 -3.26 -1.55
C LEU A 76 -12.67 -1.73 -1.52
N LYS A 77 -13.13 -1.17 -0.39
CA LYS A 77 -13.30 0.28 -0.18
C LYS A 77 -12.46 0.79 0.99
N GLY A 78 -11.25 0.25 1.13
CA GLY A 78 -10.31 0.66 2.17
C GLY A 78 -9.51 1.91 1.81
N GLU A 79 -8.44 2.13 2.56
CA GLU A 79 -7.49 3.24 2.42
C GLU A 79 -6.94 3.42 0.98
N TYR A 80 -6.78 2.33 0.23
CA TYR A 80 -6.21 2.34 -1.12
C TYR A 80 -7.25 2.42 -2.25
N TYR A 81 -8.52 2.67 -1.94
CA TYR A 81 -9.56 2.78 -2.96
C TYR A 81 -9.48 4.08 -3.78
N PHE A 82 -8.87 5.14 -3.24
CA PHE A 82 -8.73 6.45 -3.89
C PHE A 82 -10.02 6.92 -4.60
N THR A 83 -9.95 7.29 -5.88
CA THR A 83 -11.10 7.74 -6.68
C THR A 83 -11.63 6.58 -7.51
N LYS A 84 -12.68 5.90 -7.02
CA LYS A 84 -13.33 4.74 -7.69
C LYS A 84 -12.37 3.57 -7.97
N GLY A 85 -11.40 3.32 -7.10
CA GLY A 85 -10.39 2.26 -7.23
C GLY A 85 -9.10 2.71 -7.92
N VAL A 86 -8.97 3.99 -8.30
CA VAL A 86 -7.83 4.47 -9.10
C VAL A 86 -7.18 5.71 -8.47
N ASN A 87 -5.86 5.67 -8.36
CA ASN A 87 -5.04 6.84 -8.06
C ASN A 87 -4.67 7.58 -9.35
N TRP A 88 -5.51 8.53 -9.75
CA TRP A 88 -5.29 9.32 -10.98
C TRP A 88 -3.95 10.08 -10.96
N ARG A 89 -3.46 10.48 -9.78
CA ARG A 89 -2.19 11.22 -9.62
C ARG A 89 -1.01 10.37 -10.07
N ALA A 90 -1.02 9.09 -9.69
CA ALA A 90 -0.01 8.12 -10.09
C ALA A 90 -0.02 7.89 -11.62
N ILE A 91 -1.21 7.78 -12.20
CA ILE A 91 -1.37 7.61 -13.66
C ILE A 91 -0.84 8.84 -14.40
N VAL A 92 -1.22 10.05 -13.98
CA VAL A 92 -0.76 11.29 -14.63
C VAL A 92 0.77 11.40 -14.54
N ALA A 93 1.35 11.16 -13.36
CA ALA A 93 2.79 11.20 -13.18
C ALA A 93 3.53 10.18 -14.07
N TRP A 94 3.02 8.95 -14.12
CA TRP A 94 3.55 7.89 -14.98
C TRP A 94 3.50 8.27 -16.46
N VAL A 95 2.36 8.76 -16.95
CA VAL A 95 2.20 9.18 -18.35
C VAL A 95 3.13 10.35 -18.66
N CYS A 96 3.24 11.34 -17.77
CA CYS A 96 4.15 12.48 -17.96
C CYS A 96 5.62 12.07 -18.04
N GLY A 97 6.06 11.10 -17.22
CA GLY A 97 7.41 10.56 -17.28
C GLY A 97 7.67 9.73 -18.53
N MET A 98 6.70 8.92 -18.98
CA MET A 98 6.85 8.06 -20.16
C MET A 98 6.81 8.84 -21.49
N THR A 99 5.94 9.84 -21.60
CA THR A 99 5.62 10.51 -22.88
C THR A 99 6.86 10.98 -23.66
N PRO A 100 7.88 11.60 -23.03
CA PRO A 100 9.06 12.05 -23.76
C PRO A 100 9.98 10.92 -24.26
N GLY A 101 9.90 9.73 -23.66
CA GLY A 101 10.66 8.56 -24.09
C GLY A 101 10.05 7.81 -25.29
N LEU A 102 8.74 7.98 -25.54
CA LEU A 102 8.03 7.28 -26.64
C LEU A 102 8.59 7.61 -28.04
N PRO A 103 8.92 8.87 -28.39
CA PRO A 103 9.56 9.17 -29.67
C PRO A 103 10.96 8.54 -29.81
N GLY A 104 11.67 8.37 -28.69
CA GLY A 104 12.97 7.67 -28.65
C GLY A 104 12.84 6.19 -29.00
N ILE A 105 11.82 5.52 -28.47
CA ILE A 105 11.48 4.13 -28.85
C ILE A 105 11.18 4.04 -30.34
N ALA A 106 10.37 4.97 -30.87
CA ALA A 106 10.02 4.97 -32.29
C ALA A 106 11.24 5.12 -33.20
N TRP A 107 12.19 5.97 -32.80
CA TRP A 107 13.46 6.16 -33.50
C TRP A 107 14.35 4.90 -33.44
N GLU A 108 14.45 4.25 -32.27
CA GLU A 108 15.23 3.02 -32.08
C GLU A 108 14.74 1.87 -32.98
N VAL A 109 13.42 1.80 -33.24
CA VAL A 109 12.83 0.82 -34.16
C VAL A 109 13.03 1.21 -35.62
N ASN A 110 12.90 2.51 -35.94
CA ASN A 110 13.13 3.03 -37.28
C ASN A 110 13.73 4.44 -37.21
N ASN A 111 14.98 4.54 -37.63
CA ASN A 111 15.79 5.75 -37.59
C ASN A 111 15.25 6.89 -38.48
N ASP A 112 14.34 6.61 -39.42
CA ASP A 112 13.82 7.61 -40.35
C ASP A 112 12.73 8.52 -39.75
N TYR A 113 12.15 8.16 -38.58
CA TYR A 113 11.00 8.89 -38.05
C TYR A 113 11.35 10.23 -37.37
N PHE A 114 12.47 10.30 -36.64
CA PHE A 114 12.80 11.48 -35.84
C PHE A 114 14.30 11.80 -35.90
N HIS A 115 14.66 12.90 -36.54
CA HIS A 115 16.06 13.35 -36.66
C HIS A 115 16.45 14.36 -35.56
N ASN A 116 15.59 14.58 -34.57
CA ASN A 116 15.87 15.55 -33.51
C ASN A 116 16.85 14.95 -32.49
N THR A 117 18.07 15.49 -32.45
CA THR A 117 19.14 15.06 -31.53
C THR A 117 18.73 15.12 -30.06
N GLY A 118 17.83 16.03 -29.68
CA GLY A 118 17.34 16.16 -28.31
C GLY A 118 16.51 14.96 -27.84
N ILE A 119 15.69 14.39 -28.71
CA ILE A 119 14.87 13.21 -28.41
C ILE A 119 15.76 11.98 -28.21
N VAL A 120 16.77 11.82 -29.08
CA VAL A 120 17.72 10.72 -28.99
C VAL A 120 18.55 10.82 -27.71
N ASN A 121 19.02 12.01 -27.35
CA ASN A 121 19.73 12.25 -26.09
C ASN A 121 18.83 11.99 -24.87
N PHE A 122 17.55 12.35 -24.93
CA PHE A 122 16.59 12.04 -23.87
C PHE A 122 16.45 10.52 -23.71
N PHE A 123 16.31 9.77 -24.81
CA PHE A 123 16.18 8.32 -24.79
C PHE A 123 17.38 7.62 -24.16
N TYR A 124 18.61 8.02 -24.50
CA TYR A 124 19.81 7.48 -23.85
C TYR A 124 19.87 7.78 -22.34
N GLY A 125 19.29 8.90 -21.91
CA GLY A 125 19.18 9.28 -20.50
C GLY A 125 17.84 8.96 -19.85
N ASP A 126 16.98 8.17 -20.51
CA ASP A 126 15.57 8.00 -20.12
C ASP A 126 15.43 7.55 -18.66
N SER A 127 16.27 6.60 -18.24
CA SER A 127 16.26 6.08 -16.87
C SER A 127 16.41 7.17 -15.80
N PHE A 128 17.12 8.26 -16.11
CA PHE A 128 17.27 9.38 -15.19
C PHE A 128 16.19 10.44 -15.40
N PHE A 129 15.95 10.87 -16.64
CA PHE A 129 15.01 11.97 -16.90
C PHE A 129 13.57 11.56 -16.63
N SER A 130 13.14 10.40 -17.11
CA SER A 130 11.78 9.87 -16.92
C SER A 130 11.52 9.52 -15.46
N PHE A 131 12.56 9.09 -14.73
CA PHE A 131 12.51 8.94 -13.28
C PHE A 131 12.22 10.28 -12.60
N LEU A 132 13.04 11.32 -12.85
CA LEU A 132 12.90 12.61 -12.17
C LEU A 132 11.57 13.28 -12.51
N ILE A 133 11.16 13.27 -13.78
CA ILE A 133 9.89 13.85 -14.23
C ILE A 133 8.73 13.19 -13.48
N SER A 134 8.66 11.86 -13.50
CA SER A 134 7.58 11.12 -12.82
C SER A 134 7.60 11.32 -11.30
N PHE A 135 8.80 11.35 -10.70
CA PHE A 135 8.99 11.52 -9.26
C PHE A 135 8.44 12.86 -8.79
N PHE A 136 8.93 13.94 -9.39
CA PHE A 136 8.54 15.31 -9.01
C PHE A 136 7.11 15.63 -9.43
N MET A 137 6.63 15.06 -10.54
CA MET A 137 5.23 15.19 -10.93
C MET A 137 4.30 14.55 -9.90
N TYR A 138 4.57 13.30 -9.49
CA TYR A 138 3.76 12.64 -8.46
C TYR A 138 3.83 13.38 -7.12
N TRP A 139 5.04 13.76 -6.71
CA TRP A 139 5.24 14.52 -5.47
C TRP A 139 4.48 15.84 -5.49
N GLY A 140 4.59 16.62 -6.57
CA GLY A 140 3.87 17.87 -6.76
C GLY A 140 2.34 17.67 -6.74
N LEU A 141 1.83 16.68 -7.46
CA LEU A 141 0.40 16.36 -7.47
C LEU A 141 -0.12 15.99 -6.08
N CYS A 142 0.67 15.27 -5.29
CA CYS A 142 0.31 14.92 -3.91
C CYS A 142 0.38 16.11 -2.95
N ILE A 143 1.20 17.13 -3.24
CA ILE A 143 1.23 18.39 -2.48
C ILE A 143 0.02 19.26 -2.82
N PHE A 144 -0.28 19.46 -4.11
CA PHE A 144 -1.39 20.32 -4.55
C PHE A 144 -2.76 19.68 -4.31
N PHE A 145 -2.85 18.36 -4.47
CA PHE A 145 -4.06 17.58 -4.23
C PHE A 145 -3.77 16.49 -3.20
N PRO A 146 -3.67 16.81 -1.90
CA PRO A 146 -3.39 15.80 -0.89
C PRO A 146 -4.51 14.77 -0.81
N PHE A 147 -4.16 13.53 -0.51
CA PHE A 147 -5.11 12.51 -0.06
C PHE A 147 -4.86 12.22 1.42
N LYS A 148 -5.93 11.93 2.14
CA LYS A 148 -5.84 11.61 3.56
C LYS A 148 -5.28 10.21 3.72
N ILE A 149 -4.29 10.07 4.59
CA ILE A 149 -3.79 8.79 5.07
C ILE A 149 -4.41 8.58 6.45
N THR A 150 -5.44 7.74 6.56
CA THR A 150 -6.18 7.47 7.79
C THR A 150 -5.53 6.34 8.59
N VAL A 151 -5.13 5.26 7.89
CA VAL A 151 -4.54 4.07 8.53
C VAL A 151 -3.06 3.97 8.14
N LYS A 152 -2.17 4.19 9.10
CA LYS A 152 -0.71 4.21 8.87
C LYS A 152 -0.10 2.81 8.90
N HIS A 153 -0.52 1.97 9.83
CA HIS A 153 -0.08 0.59 10.00
C HIS A 153 -1.25 -0.22 10.57
N ASP A 154 -1.16 -1.54 10.46
CA ASP A 154 -2.12 -2.46 11.08
C ASP A 154 -1.96 -2.44 12.59
N ASP A 155 -3.02 -2.74 13.35
CA ASP A 155 -2.96 -2.83 14.81
C ASP A 155 -2.18 -4.06 15.29
N LYS A 156 -2.24 -5.14 14.52
CA LYS A 156 -1.52 -6.40 14.79
C LYS A 156 -0.77 -6.86 13.56
N ASP A 157 0.36 -7.54 13.77
CA ASP A 157 1.10 -8.16 12.67
C ASP A 157 0.44 -9.48 12.25
N TYR A 158 -0.74 -9.42 11.64
CA TYR A 158 -1.53 -10.59 11.23
C TYR A 158 -0.79 -11.56 10.29
N TYR A 159 0.26 -11.10 9.61
CA TYR A 159 0.96 -11.86 8.58
C TYR A 159 2.35 -12.34 9.01
N GLY A 160 2.79 -12.02 10.25
CA GLY A 160 4.15 -12.31 10.71
C GLY A 160 5.21 -11.66 9.81
N ALA A 161 4.93 -10.45 9.33
CA ALA A 161 5.81 -9.73 8.41
C ALA A 161 7.02 -9.12 9.11
N PHE A 162 6.95 -8.94 10.44
CA PHE A 162 7.97 -8.28 11.25
C PHE A 162 8.47 -9.21 12.36
N THR A 163 9.69 -8.94 12.83
CA THR A 163 10.12 -9.52 14.11
C THR A 163 9.35 -8.90 15.27
N ASP A 164 9.21 -9.61 16.40
CA ASP A 164 8.48 -9.11 17.57
C ASP A 164 8.98 -7.75 18.06
N GLU A 165 10.29 -7.50 18.00
CA GLU A 165 10.87 -6.21 18.35
C GLU A 165 10.47 -5.10 17.37
N GLU A 166 10.44 -5.40 16.07
CA GLU A 166 10.05 -4.44 15.03
C GLU A 166 8.56 -4.13 15.07
N ALA A 167 7.72 -5.14 15.31
CA ALA A 167 6.29 -4.97 15.50
C ALA A 167 6.01 -4.00 16.65
N ARG A 168 6.62 -4.23 17.83
CA ARG A 168 6.49 -3.32 18.98
C ARG A 168 7.02 -1.91 18.69
N LYS A 169 8.17 -1.78 18.02
CA LYS A 169 8.71 -0.46 17.61
C LYS A 169 7.76 0.30 16.69
N LYS A 170 6.97 -0.42 15.89
CA LYS A 170 5.96 0.13 14.99
C LYS A 170 4.60 0.34 15.67
N GLY A 171 4.44 -0.04 16.94
CA GLY A 171 3.17 0.09 17.68
C GLY A 171 2.18 -1.04 17.42
N MET A 172 2.63 -2.18 16.88
CA MET A 172 1.79 -3.32 16.53
C MET A 172 1.95 -4.45 17.55
N VAL A 173 0.90 -5.24 17.75
CA VAL A 173 0.99 -6.51 18.50
C VAL A 173 1.80 -7.53 17.68
N PRO A 174 2.88 -8.11 18.22
CA PRO A 174 3.67 -9.15 17.56
C PRO A 174 2.83 -10.38 17.19
N TYR A 175 3.16 -11.02 16.07
CA TYR A 175 2.47 -12.24 15.63
C TYR A 175 2.48 -13.36 16.68
N SER A 176 3.55 -13.48 17.46
CA SER A 176 3.70 -14.47 18.54
C SER A 176 2.70 -14.30 19.70
N GLU A 177 2.13 -13.10 19.85
CA GLU A 177 1.18 -12.74 20.90
C GLU A 177 -0.28 -12.76 20.43
N ILE A 178 -0.52 -13.01 19.13
CA ILE A 178 -1.87 -13.11 18.57
C ILE A 178 -2.38 -14.54 18.75
N SER A 179 -3.62 -14.69 19.22
CA SER A 179 -4.23 -16.00 19.34
C SER A 179 -4.47 -16.65 17.97
N GLU A 180 -4.33 -17.98 17.87
CA GLU A 180 -4.63 -18.69 16.62
C GLU A 180 -6.08 -18.46 16.15
N GLU A 181 -7.01 -18.32 17.09
CA GLU A 181 -8.42 -18.04 16.79
C GLU A 181 -8.59 -16.69 16.12
N GLU A 182 -7.87 -15.67 16.60
CA GLU A 182 -7.91 -14.33 16.02
C GLU A 182 -7.26 -14.30 14.63
N ILE A 183 -6.13 -14.98 14.44
CA ILE A 183 -5.50 -15.14 13.11
C ILE A 183 -6.46 -15.87 12.15
N ARG A 184 -7.15 -16.92 12.61
CA ARG A 184 -8.11 -17.67 11.79
C ARG A 184 -9.34 -16.83 11.44
N ALA A 185 -9.92 -16.13 12.40
CA ALA A 185 -11.06 -15.24 12.17
C ALA A 185 -10.72 -14.15 11.14
N TYR A 186 -9.50 -13.61 11.22
CA TYR A 186 -8.98 -12.67 10.26
C TYR A 186 -8.75 -13.28 8.87
N THR A 187 -8.18 -14.48 8.79
CA THR A 187 -7.84 -15.16 7.52
C THR A 187 -9.08 -15.71 6.79
N LEU A 188 -10.12 -16.12 7.53
CA LEU A 188 -11.35 -16.74 6.99
C LEU A 188 -12.44 -15.73 6.63
N GLY A 189 -12.21 -14.43 6.82
CA GLY A 189 -13.09 -13.38 6.31
C GLY A 189 -14.35 -13.11 7.14
N GLU A 190 -14.50 -13.71 8.33
CA GLU A 190 -15.65 -13.41 9.21
C GLU A 190 -15.66 -11.94 9.68
N GLY A 191 -14.51 -11.26 9.67
CA GLY A 191 -14.39 -9.84 10.01
C GLY A 191 -14.63 -8.83 8.87
N TYR A 192 -14.87 -9.27 7.63
CA TYR A 192 -14.87 -8.37 6.45
C TYR A 192 -16.25 -8.06 5.85
N THR A 193 -17.35 -8.58 6.40
CA THR A 193 -18.70 -8.33 5.85
C THR A 193 -19.48 -7.23 6.54
N THR A 194 -19.09 -6.83 7.75
CA THR A 194 -19.68 -5.71 8.47
C THR A 194 -18.63 -4.63 8.63
N GLY A 195 -18.96 -3.40 8.23
CA GLY A 195 -18.13 -2.22 8.46
C GLY A 195 -18.03 -1.90 9.95
N HIS A 196 -17.39 -2.78 10.72
CA HIS A 196 -16.93 -2.44 12.05
C HIS A 196 -15.85 -1.38 11.87
N GLU A 197 -16.27 -0.15 12.05
CA GLU A 197 -15.43 0.93 12.54
C GLU A 197 -14.66 0.36 13.73
N TYR A 198 -13.41 -0.04 13.50
CA TYR A 198 -12.54 -0.56 14.54
C TYR A 198 -12.34 0.57 15.55
N ARG A 199 -13.03 0.46 16.68
CA ARG A 199 -12.83 1.28 17.86
C ARG A 199 -11.97 0.46 18.81
N PRO A 200 -10.74 0.89 19.14
CA PRO A 200 -9.89 0.13 20.04
C PRO A 200 -10.59 -0.01 21.40
N GLU A 201 -10.70 -1.25 21.89
CA GLU A 201 -11.15 -1.50 23.25
C GLU A 201 -10.16 -0.86 24.23
N GLY A 202 -10.67 0.06 25.07
CA GLY A 202 -9.86 0.99 25.87
C GLY A 202 -9.98 2.46 25.47
N SER A 203 -10.78 2.80 24.45
CA SER A 203 -11.13 4.19 24.09
C SER A 203 -12.37 4.74 24.81
N ASP A 204 -12.69 4.17 25.98
CA ASP A 204 -13.70 4.70 26.90
C ASP A 204 -13.13 5.74 27.88
N ASP A 205 -11.82 6.01 27.83
CA ASP A 205 -11.29 7.24 28.38
C ASP A 205 -11.69 8.38 27.45
N GLU A 206 -12.73 9.09 27.87
CA GLU A 206 -13.23 10.35 27.31
C GLU A 206 -12.11 11.16 26.65
N ILE A 207 -12.30 11.52 25.38
CA ILE A 207 -11.57 12.64 24.79
C ILE A 207 -11.80 13.82 25.75
N PRO A 208 -10.78 14.36 26.45
CA PRO A 208 -11.05 15.41 27.40
C PRO A 208 -11.55 16.63 26.63
N GLU A 209 -12.84 16.90 26.78
CA GLU A 209 -13.49 18.05 26.20
C GLU A 209 -12.97 19.28 26.94
N LEU A 210 -12.24 20.15 26.23
CA LEU A 210 -11.72 21.40 26.78
C LEU A 210 -12.88 22.39 26.99
N VAL A 211 -13.61 22.22 28.09
CA VAL A 211 -14.61 23.19 28.54
C VAL A 211 -13.93 24.20 29.45
N LYS A 212 -13.87 25.44 28.98
CA LYS A 212 -13.41 26.58 29.77
C LYS A 212 -14.58 27.09 30.61
N THR A 213 -14.60 26.77 31.90
CA THR A 213 -15.43 27.48 32.88
C THR A 213 -14.58 28.50 33.61
N SER A 214 -15.05 29.74 33.63
CA SER A 214 -14.26 30.92 33.92
C SER A 214 -14.02 31.20 35.40
N SER A 215 -13.12 32.16 35.59
CA SER A 215 -12.99 33.15 36.65
C SER A 215 -12.57 32.64 38.03
N GLU A 216 -11.30 32.94 38.32
CA GLU A 216 -10.67 33.19 39.61
C GLU A 216 -9.51 32.25 39.97
N ASN A 217 -8.43 32.91 40.40
CA ASN A 217 -7.09 32.39 40.60
C ASN A 217 -7.03 31.35 41.72
N THR A 218 -6.62 30.11 41.40
CA THR A 218 -5.69 29.29 42.21
C THR A 218 -5.26 28.04 41.43
N ASN A 219 -3.96 27.76 41.38
CA ASN A 219 -3.36 26.59 40.72
C ASN A 219 -3.31 25.39 41.68
N GLU A 220 -4.41 24.67 41.85
CA GLU A 220 -4.39 23.32 42.45
C GLU A 220 -5.26 22.35 41.64
N PHE A 221 -4.68 21.20 41.30
CA PHE A 221 -5.36 20.08 40.64
C PHE A 221 -5.24 18.87 41.57
N GLU A 222 -6.37 18.25 41.93
CA GLU A 222 -6.40 17.01 42.72
C GLU A 222 -6.86 15.84 41.83
N ILE A 223 -6.15 14.72 41.90
CA ILE A 223 -6.43 13.49 41.14
C ILE A 223 -7.25 12.54 42.03
N VAL A 224 -8.51 12.30 41.69
CA VAL A 224 -9.36 11.32 42.39
C VAL A 224 -9.37 9.99 41.63
N HIS A 225 -8.84 8.93 42.23
CA HIS A 225 -8.93 7.56 41.71
C HIS A 225 -10.12 6.82 42.32
N HIS A 226 -11.13 6.46 41.52
CA HIS A 226 -12.19 5.53 41.93
C HIS A 226 -11.76 4.07 41.68
N LYS A 227 -11.54 3.30 42.75
CA LYS A 227 -11.41 1.83 42.71
C LYS A 227 -12.81 1.20 42.72
N ASN A 228 -13.17 0.46 41.68
CA ASN A 228 -14.36 -0.40 41.67
C ASN A 228 -14.03 -1.81 42.18
N ASN A 229 -14.42 -2.08 43.42
CA ASN A 229 -14.62 -3.41 43.99
C ASN A 229 -16.08 -3.80 43.71
N GLU A 230 -16.34 -4.83 42.88
CA GLU A 230 -17.57 -5.64 42.94
C GLU A 230 -17.56 -6.72 41.84
N LYS A 231 -17.15 -7.95 42.20
CA LYS A 231 -17.68 -9.25 41.68
C LYS A 231 -16.91 -10.42 42.29
N GLN A 232 -17.12 -10.66 43.59
CA GLN A 232 -16.90 -11.95 44.24
C GLN A 232 -17.97 -12.12 45.33
N SER A 233 -19.20 -12.47 44.92
CA SER A 233 -20.22 -13.01 45.83
C SER A 233 -21.37 -13.62 45.01
N SER A 234 -21.15 -14.80 44.43
CA SER A 234 -22.26 -15.66 43.99
C SER A 234 -21.79 -17.12 43.83
N THR A 235 -21.25 -17.72 44.90
CA THR A 235 -21.03 -19.18 44.99
C THR A 235 -20.83 -19.58 46.46
N ALA A 236 -21.87 -19.45 47.28
CA ALA A 236 -22.02 -20.19 48.54
C ALA A 236 -23.38 -19.87 49.18
N SER A 237 -24.40 -20.69 48.92
CA SER A 237 -25.46 -21.08 49.87
C SER A 237 -26.65 -21.72 49.14
N GLU A 238 -26.53 -23.00 48.79
CA GLU A 238 -27.71 -23.87 48.64
C GLU A 238 -27.32 -25.32 48.96
N LYS A 239 -27.00 -25.54 50.24
CA LYS A 239 -27.03 -26.84 50.92
C LYS A 239 -27.43 -26.57 52.37
N ALA A 240 -28.75 -26.51 52.62
CA ALA A 240 -29.40 -26.83 53.90
C ALA A 240 -30.88 -26.38 53.85
N ALA A 241 -31.76 -27.29 53.48
CA ALA A 241 -33.12 -27.47 54.02
C ALA A 241 -33.71 -28.77 53.46
#